data_AF-W1XD03-F1
#
_entry.id   AF-W1XD03-F1
#
_cell.length_a   1.000
_cell.length_b   1.000
_cell.length_c   1.000
_cell.angle_alpha   90.00
_cell.angle_beta   90.00
_cell.angle_gamma   90.00
#
_symmetry.space_group_name_H-M   'P 1'
#
loop_
_entity.id
_entity.type
_entity.pdbx_description
1 polymer ?
#
loop_
_entity_poly.entity_id
_entity_poly.type
_entity_poly.pdbx_seq_one_letter_code
_entity_poly.pdbx_strand_id
1 'polypeptide(L)'
;ALFNSANGHLQTEVEPFDVHFRHLSEAEIDNYVRKEHPLHCAGSFKSEGFGITLFERLEGRDPNTLVGLPLIALCQMLRREGKNPLMG
;
A
#
# COMPACT_ATOMS: atom_id res chain seq x y z
N ALA A 1 6.80 9.47 -5.29
CA ALA A 1 7.25 10.61 -6.12
C ALA A 1 7.22 10.19 -7.59
N LEU A 2 7.03 11.14 -8.51
CA LEU A 2 7.10 10.94 -9.95
C LEU A 2 8.00 12.02 -10.54
N PHE A 3 8.99 11.62 -11.33
CA PHE A 3 9.92 12.53 -11.99
C PHE A 3 9.75 12.42 -13.50
N ASN A 4 9.50 13.55 -14.18
CA ASN A 4 9.51 13.63 -15.62
C ASN A 4 10.91 14.08 -16.09
N SER A 5 11.66 13.16 -16.68
CA SER A 5 13.03 13.41 -17.14
C SER A 5 13.13 14.33 -18.35
N ALA A 6 12.05 14.51 -19.12
CA ALA A 6 12.05 15.36 -20.32
C ALA A 6 12.06 16.86 -19.99
N ASN A 7 11.48 17.24 -18.85
CA ASN A 7 11.36 18.64 -18.41
C ASN A 7 11.93 18.88 -17.00
N GLY A 8 12.41 17.84 -16.31
CA GLY A 8 12.95 17.93 -14.96
C GLY A 8 11.90 18.15 -13.86
N HIS A 9 10.60 17.98 -14.16
CA HIS A 9 9.53 18.22 -13.20
C HIS A 9 9.40 17.06 -12.21
N LEU A 10 9.52 17.36 -10.91
CA LEU A 10 9.33 16.42 -9.81
C LEU A 10 8.00 16.68 -9.11
N GLN A 11 7.18 15.65 -8.99
CA GLN A 11 5.95 15.64 -8.20
C GLN A 11 6.10 14.68 -7.01
N THR A 12 5.62 15.08 -5.84
CA THR A 12 5.63 14.27 -4.62
C THR A 12 4.26 14.30 -3.96
N GLU A 13 3.76 13.14 -3.55
CA GLU A 13 2.46 12.99 -2.88
C GLU A 13 2.62 11.95 -1.76
N VAL A 14 1.84 12.11 -0.70
CA VAL A 14 1.73 11.16 0.41
C VAL A 14 0.27 10.75 0.53
N GLU A 15 0.02 9.44 0.57
CA GLU A 15 -1.32 8.89 0.75
C GLU A 15 -1.31 8.12 2.09
N PRO A 16 -2.01 8.60 3.13
CA PRO A 16 -2.16 7.87 4.39
C PRO A 16 -3.06 6.65 4.23
N PHE A 17 -2.79 5.60 5.02
CA PHE A 17 -3.65 4.44 5.09
C PHE A 17 -3.62 3.87 6.51
N ASP A 18 -4.80 3.77 7.13
CA ASP A 18 -5.00 3.30 8.48
C ASP A 18 -5.39 1.82 8.49
N VAL A 19 -4.66 1.04 9.29
CA VAL A 19 -4.88 -0.40 9.47
C VAL A 19 -5.25 -0.65 10.92
N HIS A 20 -6.46 -1.17 11.14
CA HIS A 20 -6.97 -1.47 12.46
C HIS A 20 -6.88 -2.97 12.69
N PHE A 21 -5.98 -3.37 13.58
CA PHE A 21 -5.84 -4.76 13.99
C PHE A 21 -6.98 -5.12 14.93
N ARG A 22 -7.53 -6.32 14.76
CA ARG A 22 -8.40 -6.90 15.79
C ARG A 22 -7.56 -7.35 16.99
N HIS A 23 -8.21 -7.76 18.07
CA HIS A 23 -7.50 -8.45 19.14
C HIS A 23 -6.95 -9.79 18.63
N LEU A 24 -5.66 -10.04 18.88
CA LEU A 24 -4.94 -11.25 18.48
C LEU A 24 -4.38 -11.94 19.73
N SER A 25 -4.61 -13.25 19.82
CA SER A 25 -3.91 -14.09 20.78
C SER A 25 -2.49 -14.39 20.32
N GLU A 26 -1.61 -14.71 21.27
CA GLU A 26 -0.23 -15.11 21.00
C GLU A 26 -0.16 -16.31 20.03
N ALA A 27 -1.04 -17.29 20.20
CA ALA A 27 -1.14 -18.45 19.32
C ALA A 27 -1.51 -18.10 17.87
N GLU A 28 -2.35 -17.08 17.65
CA GLU A 28 -2.68 -16.60 16.31
C GLU A 28 -1.48 -15.90 15.66
N ILE A 29 -0.76 -15.08 16.42
CA ILE A 29 0.44 -14.37 15.97
C ILE A 29 1.52 -15.37 15.56
N ASP A 30 1.83 -16.36 16.40
CA ASP A 30 2.84 -17.37 16.11
C ASP A 30 2.51 -18.19 14.86
N ASN A 31 1.25 -18.59 14.73
CA ASN A 31 0.79 -19.32 13.56
C ASN A 31 0.85 -18.48 12.29
N TYR A 32 0.52 -17.20 12.37
CA TYR A 32 0.65 -16.27 11.26
C TYR A 32 2.12 -16.14 10.82
N VAL A 33 3.02 -15.86 11.76
CA VAL A 33 4.45 -15.70 11.49
C VAL A 33 5.03 -16.96 10.85
N ARG A 34 4.69 -18.15 11.37
CA ARG A 34 5.14 -19.43 10.82
C ARG A 34 4.60 -19.71 9.41
N LYS A 35 3.39 -19.26 9.08
CA LYS A 35 2.79 -19.49 7.76
C LYS A 35 3.32 -18.50 6.72
N GLU A 36 3.30 -17.22 7.04
CA GLU A 36 3.55 -16.13 6.08
C GLU A 36 5.01 -15.70 6.01
N HIS A 37 5.83 -16.07 7.00
CA HIS A 37 7.22 -15.63 7.14
C HIS A 37 7.35 -14.11 6.89
N PRO A 38 6.61 -13.26 7.63
CA PRO A 38 6.46 -11.84 7.29
C PRO A 38 7.59 -10.96 7.83
N LEU A 39 8.63 -11.53 8.44
CA LEU A 39 9.65 -10.78 9.19
C LEU A 39 10.51 -9.82 8.33
N HIS A 40 10.41 -9.90 7.00
CA HIS A 40 11.16 -9.06 6.06
C HIS A 40 10.29 -8.04 5.32
N CYS A 41 9.06 -7.78 5.78
CA CYS A 41 8.22 -6.70 5.27
C CYS A 41 7.88 -5.68 6.37
N ALA A 42 7.47 -4.48 5.95
CA ALA A 42 7.09 -3.42 6.87
C ALA A 42 5.93 -3.87 7.78
N GLY A 43 6.06 -3.64 9.09
CA GLY A 43 5.05 -4.02 10.07
C GLY A 43 4.89 -5.53 10.29
N SER A 44 5.73 -6.37 9.68
CA SER A 44 5.66 -7.84 9.78
C SER A 44 4.29 -8.42 9.45
N PHE A 45 3.58 -7.80 8.49
CA PHE A 45 2.35 -8.35 7.91
C PHE A 45 2.32 -8.18 6.39
N LYS A 46 1.58 -9.07 5.72
CA LYS A 46 1.35 -9.07 4.27
C LYS A 46 -0.15 -9.02 4.00
N SER A 47 -0.67 -7.87 3.58
CA SER A 47 -2.10 -7.69 3.31
C SER A 47 -2.63 -8.56 2.17
N GLU A 48 -1.76 -8.98 1.26
CA GLU A 48 -2.08 -9.79 0.08
C GLU A 48 -2.20 -11.30 0.38
N GLY A 49 -1.69 -11.74 1.55
CA GLY A 49 -1.75 -13.13 2.02
C GLY A 49 -2.72 -13.30 3.20
N PHE A 50 -2.35 -14.13 4.17
CA PHE A 50 -3.15 -14.29 5.40
C PHE A 50 -3.23 -13.01 6.25
N GLY A 51 -2.54 -11.92 5.91
CA GLY A 51 -2.53 -10.70 6.73
C GLY A 51 -3.92 -10.07 6.89
N ILE A 52 -4.81 -10.22 5.90
CA ILE A 52 -6.20 -9.75 6.02
C ILE A 52 -6.93 -10.32 7.24
N THR A 53 -6.54 -11.51 7.71
CA THR A 53 -7.13 -12.16 8.89
C THR A 53 -6.75 -11.51 10.22
N LEU A 54 -5.79 -10.58 10.20
CA LEU A 54 -5.31 -9.84 11.36
C LEU A 54 -6.07 -8.53 11.59
N PHE A 55 -6.86 -8.08 10.61
CA PHE A 55 -7.45 -6.75 10.60
C PHE A 55 -8.94 -6.79 10.92
N GLU A 56 -9.40 -5.81 11.68
CA GLU A 56 -10.81 -5.50 11.91
C GLU A 56 -11.33 -4.53 10.84
N ARG A 57 -10.50 -3.55 10.44
CA ARG A 57 -10.89 -2.49 9.51
C ARG A 57 -9.68 -1.91 8.78
N LEU A 58 -9.90 -1.49 7.54
CA LEU A 58 -8.94 -0.78 6.71
C LEU A 58 -9.56 0.55 6.29
N GLU A 59 -8.84 1.66 6.45
CA GLU A 59 -9.32 3.00 6.14
C GLU A 59 -8.29 3.76 5.31
N GLY A 60 -8.72 4.27 4.17
CA GLY A 60 -7.86 5.03 3.29
C GLY A 60 -8.49 5.21 1.92
N ARG A 61 -7.98 6.17 1.16
CA ARG A 61 -8.52 6.50 -0.16
C ARG A 61 -8.19 5.46 -1.22
N ASP A 62 -7.03 4.81 -1.09
CA ASP A 62 -6.53 3.85 -2.06
C ASP A 62 -5.93 2.62 -1.37
N PRO A 63 -6.51 1.42 -1.55
CA PRO A 63 -5.97 0.18 -0.97
C PRO A 63 -4.57 -0.17 -1.48
N ASN A 64 -4.15 0.31 -2.66
CA ASN A 64 -2.79 0.07 -3.17
C ASN A 64 -1.72 0.82 -2.38
N THR A 65 -2.11 1.82 -1.59
CA THR A 65 -1.23 2.46 -0.61
C THR A 65 -0.68 1.44 0.39
N LEU A 66 -1.53 0.51 0.84
CA LEU A 66 -1.14 -0.54 1.77
C LEU A 66 -0.19 -1.56 1.13
N VAL A 67 -0.35 -1.81 -0.17
CA VAL A 67 0.56 -2.67 -0.96
C VAL A 67 1.92 -1.99 -1.18
N GLY A 68 1.93 -0.67 -1.30
CA GLY A 68 3.16 0.14 -1.37
C GLY A 68 3.19 1.20 -2.48
N LEU A 69 2.14 1.32 -3.29
CA LEU A 69 2.07 2.35 -4.34
C LEU A 69 0.64 2.91 -4.48
N PRO A 70 0.38 4.17 -4.07
CA PRO A 70 -0.93 4.79 -4.22
C PRO A 70 -1.24 5.10 -5.70
N LEU A 71 -1.90 4.16 -6.38
CA LEU A 71 -2.23 4.22 -7.80
C LEU A 71 -3.19 5.35 -8.14
N ILE A 72 -4.11 5.73 -7.25
CA ILE A 72 -5.01 6.85 -7.47
C ILE A 72 -4.21 8.16 -7.58
N ALA A 73 -3.30 8.39 -6.63
CA ALA A 73 -2.41 9.55 -6.64
C ALA A 73 -1.46 9.51 -7.84
N LEU A 74 -0.82 8.36 -8.12
CA LEU A 74 0.07 8.19 -9.25
C LEU A 74 -0.63 8.48 -10.59
N CYS A 75 -1.84 7.96 -10.80
CA CYS A 75 -2.63 8.24 -12.00
C CYS A 75 -2.95 9.73 -12.13
N GLN A 76 -3.21 10.45 -11.03
CA GLN A 76 -3.38 11.90 -11.05
C GLN A 76 -2.09 12.61 -11.49
N MET A 77 -0.94 12.21 -10.94
CA MET A 77 0.37 12.77 -11.29
C MET A 77 0.73 12.53 -12.75
N LEU A 78 0.49 11.33 -13.26
CA LEU A 78 0.71 10.97 -14.67
C LEU A 78 -0.17 11.82 -15.60
N ARG A 79 -1.45 12.02 -15.27
CA ARG A 79 -2.34 12.87 -16.06
C ARG A 79 -1.89 14.33 -16.10
N ARG A 80 -1.30 14.85 -15.02
CA ARG A 80 -0.68 16.20 -15.01
C ARG A 80 0.48 16.31 -16.00
N GLU A 81 1.17 15.21 -16.30
CA GLU A 81 2.21 15.11 -17.34
C GLU A 81 1.65 14.74 -18.73
N GLY A 82 0.34 14.79 -18.93
CA GLY A 82 -0.30 14.41 -20.19
C GLY A 82 -0.28 12.90 -20.48
N LYS A 83 0.06 12.06 -19.49
CA LYS A 83 0.04 10.60 -19.58
C LYS A 83 -1.21 10.08 -18.87
N ASN A 84 -2.29 9.85 -19.61
CA ASN A 84 -3.47 9.20 -19.07
C ASN A 84 -3.38 7.69 -19.30
N PRO A 85 -3.33 6.83 -18.26
CA PRO A 85 -3.24 5.38 -18.45
C PRO A 85 -4.36 4.75 -19.26
N LEU A 86 -5.49 5.46 -19.43
CA LEU A 86 -6.62 5.02 -20.25
C LEU A 86 -6.56 5.48 -21.72
N MET A 87 -5.59 6.32 -22.07
CA MET A 87 -5.41 6.85 -23.42
C MET A 87 -4.06 6.36 -23.96
N GLY A 88 -4.06 5.84 -25.19
CA GLY A 88 -2.84 5.41 -25.89
C GLY A 88 -1.98 6.57 -26.34
#